data_AF-A0A235BPF0-F1
#
_entry.id   AF-A0A235BPF0-F1
#
_cell.length_a   1.000
_cell.length_b   1.000
_cell.length_c   1.000
_cell.angle_alpha   90.00
_cell.angle_beta   90.00
_cell.angle_gamma   90.00
#
_symmetry.space_group_name_H-M   'P 1'
#
loop_
_entity.id
_entity.type
_entity.pdbx_description
1 polymer ?
#
loop_
_entity_poly.entity_id
_entity_poly.type
_entity_poly.pdbx_seq_one_letter_code
_entity_poly.pdbx_strand_id
1 'polypeptide(L)'
;MRNEKGFTLIELMVVVVIIGILAALAIPRYIGAQNRARIGAAVSDLTLVREGLGMFETDYGGFPQIPTDYTVVDSLIDPFSGLPYLRFPDTINFGNFVYNYNPKEDTADYIITADVKNLTPTVTLRATADSAPYVPTPPTE
;
A
#
# COMPACT_ATOMS: atom_id res chain seq x y z
N MET A 1 -33.46 -38.40 -36.17
CA MET A 1 -34.12 -37.19 -35.65
C MET A 1 -33.39 -36.81 -34.37
N ARG A 2 -32.66 -35.69 -34.36
CA ARG A 2 -31.94 -35.23 -33.16
C ARG A 2 -32.94 -34.52 -32.25
N ASN A 3 -33.09 -35.03 -31.04
CA ASN A 3 -33.99 -34.48 -30.04
C ASN A 3 -33.26 -33.34 -29.32
N GLU A 4 -33.31 -32.15 -29.90
CA GLU A 4 -32.71 -30.95 -29.30
C GLU A 4 -33.61 -30.46 -28.17
N LYS A 5 -33.28 -30.88 -26.93
CA LYS A 5 -33.94 -30.37 -25.73
C LYS A 5 -33.39 -28.97 -25.47
N GLY A 6 -34.23 -27.95 -25.68
CA GLY A 6 -33.93 -26.57 -25.28
C GLY A 6 -33.94 -26.42 -23.75
N PHE A 7 -33.06 -25.57 -23.23
CA PHE A 7 -33.04 -25.18 -21.81
C PHE A 7 -34.36 -24.51 -21.43
N THR A 8 -34.86 -24.82 -20.23
CA THR A 8 -36.06 -24.16 -19.72
C THR A 8 -35.70 -22.79 -19.13
N LEU A 9 -36.59 -21.79 -19.28
CA LEU A 9 -36.39 -20.49 -18.65
C LEU A 9 -36.29 -20.60 -17.12
N ILE A 10 -37.02 -21.55 -16.52
CA ILE A 10 -37.01 -21.76 -15.08
C ILE A 10 -35.66 -22.32 -14.58
N GLU A 11 -34.98 -23.18 -15.35
CA GLU A 11 -33.62 -23.63 -15.02
C GLU A 11 -32.65 -22.45 -14.97
N LEU A 12 -32.70 -21.57 -15.96
CA LEU A 12 -31.82 -20.40 -15.99
C LEU A 12 -32.14 -19.45 -14.83
N MET A 13 -33.43 -19.25 -14.51
CA MET A 13 -33.87 -18.38 -13.41
C MET A 13 -33.36 -18.87 -12.06
N VAL A 14 -33.47 -20.17 -11.76
CA VAL A 14 -32.97 -20.73 -10.50
C VAL A 14 -31.46 -20.57 -10.39
N VAL A 15 -30.72 -20.76 -11.49
CA VAL A 15 -29.27 -20.59 -11.52
C VAL A 15 -28.85 -19.15 -11.21
N VAL A 16 -29.44 -18.15 -11.85
CA VAL A 16 -29.07 -16.75 -11.60
C VAL A 16 -29.47 -16.29 -10.19
N VAL A 17 -30.55 -16.84 -9.62
CA VAL A 17 -30.93 -16.57 -8.22
C VAL A 17 -29.88 -17.14 -7.26
N ILE A 18 -29.44 -18.37 -7.46
CA ILE A 18 -28.40 -18.99 -6.61
C ILE A 18 -27.07 -18.22 -6.75
N ILE A 19 -26.64 -17.89 -7.97
CA ILE A 19 -25.43 -17.08 -8.20
C ILE A 19 -25.56 -15.71 -7.54
N GLY A 20 -26.73 -15.08 -7.61
CA GLY A 20 -27.01 -13.80 -6.96
C GLY A 20 -26.84 -13.85 -5.44
N ILE A 21 -27.37 -14.90 -4.79
CA ILE A 21 -27.22 -15.11 -3.33
C ILE A 21 -25.74 -15.34 -2.97
N LEU A 22 -25.05 -16.20 -3.72
CA LEU A 22 -23.63 -16.46 -3.47
C LEU A 22 -22.76 -15.21 -3.68
N ALA A 23 -23.02 -14.44 -4.73
CA ALA A 23 -22.31 -13.20 -5.02
C ALA A 23 -22.54 -12.14 -3.92
N ALA A 24 -23.79 -11.99 -3.44
CA ALA A 24 -24.11 -11.05 -2.36
C ALA A 24 -23.32 -11.32 -1.08
N LEU A 25 -23.06 -12.59 -0.74
CA LEU A 25 -22.25 -12.97 0.42
C LEU A 25 -20.74 -12.89 0.14
N ALA A 26 -20.31 -13.25 -1.09
CA ALA A 26 -18.90 -13.36 -1.43
C ALA A 26 -18.23 -11.99 -1.69
N ILE A 27 -18.91 -11.06 -2.36
CA ILE A 27 -18.35 -9.75 -2.75
C ILE A 27 -17.81 -8.94 -1.56
N PRO A 28 -18.58 -8.69 -0.46
CA PRO A 28 -18.06 -7.88 0.64
C PRO A 28 -16.87 -8.56 1.33
N ARG A 29 -16.88 -9.90 1.45
CA ARG A 29 -15.76 -10.67 2.00
C ARG A 29 -14.52 -10.57 1.11
N TYR A 30 -14.70 -10.65 -0.20
CA TYR A 30 -13.62 -10.53 -1.17
C TYR A 30 -12.98 -9.15 -1.13
N ILE A 31 -13.77 -8.07 -1.11
CA ILE A 31 -13.28 -6.69 -0.98
C ILE A 31 -12.49 -6.52 0.31
N GLY A 32 -13.00 -7.01 1.45
CA GLY A 32 -12.28 -6.95 2.72
C GLY A 32 -10.94 -7.70 2.71
N ALA A 33 -10.89 -8.86 2.05
CA ALA A 33 -9.65 -9.62 1.87
C ALA A 33 -8.64 -8.87 0.99
N GLN A 34 -9.11 -8.27 -0.11
CA GLN A 34 -8.28 -7.46 -0.99
C GLN A 34 -7.71 -6.23 -0.25
N ASN A 35 -8.52 -5.56 0.56
CA ASN A 35 -8.08 -4.40 1.36
C ASN A 35 -7.00 -4.79 2.37
N ARG A 36 -7.17 -5.92 3.10
CA ARG A 36 -6.14 -6.42 4.03
C ARG A 36 -4.84 -6.78 3.31
N ALA A 37 -4.92 -7.40 2.14
CA ALA A 37 -3.74 -7.72 1.33
C ALA A 37 -2.99 -6.45 0.90
N ARG A 38 -3.71 -5.40 0.48
CA ARG A 38 -3.13 -4.09 0.14
C ARG A 38 -2.42 -3.44 1.34
N ILE A 39 -3.04 -3.47 2.52
CA ILE A 39 -2.43 -2.94 3.75
C ILE A 39 -1.17 -3.75 4.13
N GLY A 40 -1.23 -5.09 4.04
CA GLY A 40 -0.07 -5.94 4.32
C GLY A 40 1.11 -5.67 3.39
N ALA A 41 0.85 -5.50 2.09
CA ALA A 41 1.87 -5.11 1.13
C ALA A 41 2.49 -3.74 1.49
N ALA A 42 1.66 -2.76 1.81
CA ALA A 42 2.09 -1.42 2.22
C ALA A 42 3.00 -1.42 3.46
N VAL A 43 2.67 -2.24 4.47
CA VAL A 43 3.48 -2.43 5.68
C VAL A 43 4.83 -3.05 5.34
N SER A 44 4.84 -4.05 4.45
CA SER A 44 6.08 -4.69 3.98
C SER A 44 6.98 -3.68 3.26
N ASP A 45 6.41 -2.91 2.33
CA ASP A 45 7.15 -1.91 1.56
C ASP A 45 7.72 -0.81 2.46
N LEU A 46 6.93 -0.29 3.41
CA LEU A 46 7.41 0.68 4.39
C LEU A 46 8.54 0.13 5.27
N THR A 47 8.49 -1.16 5.60
CA THR A 47 9.56 -1.80 6.38
C THR A 47 10.86 -1.81 5.60
N LEU A 48 10.83 -2.21 4.32
CA LEU A 48 12.00 -2.21 3.43
C LEU A 48 12.58 -0.81 3.27
N VAL A 49 11.73 0.20 3.12
CA VAL A 49 12.17 1.59 3.01
C VAL A 49 12.85 2.07 4.30
N ARG A 50 12.27 1.76 5.47
CA ARG A 50 12.87 2.08 6.77
C ARG A 50 14.24 1.42 6.94
N GLU A 51 14.39 0.16 6.56
CA GLU A 51 15.68 -0.54 6.60
C GLU A 51 16.70 0.14 5.67
N GLY A 52 16.28 0.53 4.46
CA GLY A 52 17.11 1.31 3.55
C GLY A 52 17.58 2.64 4.13
N LEU A 53 16.70 3.35 4.84
CA LEU A 53 17.06 4.58 5.54
C LEU A 53 18.02 4.34 6.70
N GLY A 54 17.85 3.26 7.48
CA GLY A 54 18.78 2.91 8.55
C GLY A 54 20.18 2.57 8.02
N MET A 55 20.26 1.92 6.85
CA MET A 55 21.53 1.72 6.16
C MET A 55 22.13 3.06 5.72
N PHE A 56 21.33 3.96 5.14
CA PHE A 56 21.81 5.30 4.76
C PHE A 56 22.38 6.07 5.95
N GLU A 57 21.69 6.04 7.09
CA GLU A 57 22.16 6.67 8.32
C GLU A 57 23.51 6.07 8.78
N THR A 58 23.65 4.75 8.69
CA THR A 58 24.89 4.06 9.05
C THR A 58 26.05 4.47 8.14
N ASP A 59 25.80 4.62 6.84
CA ASP A 59 26.83 4.94 5.85
C ASP A 59 27.22 6.43 5.85
N TYR A 60 26.25 7.32 6.11
CA TYR A 60 26.43 8.77 5.96
C TYR A 60 26.33 9.58 7.25
N GLY A 61 26.06 8.93 8.39
CA GLY A 61 25.98 9.57 9.70
C GLY A 61 24.72 10.43 9.89
N GLY A 62 23.73 10.28 9.03
CA GLY A 62 22.46 11.01 9.07
C GLY A 62 21.54 10.59 7.94
N PHE A 63 20.28 10.99 8.00
CA PHE A 63 19.27 10.64 7.00
C PHE A 63 19.29 11.57 5.78
N PRO A 64 18.83 11.11 4.59
CA PRO A 64 18.87 11.92 3.39
C PRO A 64 17.98 13.15 3.54
N GLN A 65 18.46 14.31 3.13
CA GLN A 65 17.66 15.52 3.06
C GLN A 65 16.92 15.54 1.73
N ILE A 66 15.59 15.57 1.76
CA ILE A 66 14.79 15.74 0.54
C ILE A 66 14.45 17.22 0.41
N PRO A 67 14.61 17.83 -0.78
CA PRO A 67 14.14 19.19 -1.01
C PRO A 67 12.68 19.34 -0.60
N THR A 68 12.38 20.41 0.13
CA THR A 68 11.08 20.67 0.79
C THR A 68 9.87 20.69 -0.15
N ASP A 69 10.12 20.81 -1.46
CA ASP A 69 9.09 20.84 -2.52
C ASP A 69 8.73 19.45 -3.08
N TYR A 70 9.42 18.38 -2.67
CA TYR A 70 9.18 17.02 -3.12
C TYR A 70 8.43 16.20 -2.07
N THR A 71 7.10 16.19 -2.14
CA THR A 71 6.24 15.41 -1.24
C THR A 71 6.12 13.93 -1.64
N VAL A 72 6.50 13.58 -2.87
CA VAL A 72 6.42 12.21 -3.40
C VAL A 72 7.79 11.78 -3.87
N VAL A 73 8.45 10.90 -3.12
CA VAL A 73 9.78 10.39 -3.50
C VAL A 73 9.69 9.04 -4.19
N ASP A 74 10.24 8.94 -5.40
CA ASP A 74 10.40 7.67 -6.15
C ASP A 74 11.76 6.99 -5.84
N SER A 75 12.74 7.77 -5.41
CA SER A 75 14.04 7.27 -4.95
C SER A 75 14.73 8.25 -4.02
N LEU A 76 15.49 7.74 -3.06
CA LEU A 76 16.49 8.49 -2.31
C LEU A 76 17.80 8.49 -3.10
N ILE A 77 18.43 9.65 -3.21
CA ILE A 77 19.66 9.84 -3.98
C ILE A 77 20.86 9.80 -3.02
N ASP A 78 21.91 9.12 -3.45
CA ASP A 78 23.20 9.10 -2.79
C ASP A 78 23.92 10.46 -2.93
N PRO A 79 24.35 11.10 -1.83
CA PRO A 79 24.89 12.45 -1.86
C PRO A 79 26.28 12.55 -2.52
N PHE A 80 27.02 11.45 -2.66
CA PHE A 80 28.39 11.45 -3.19
C PHE A 80 28.45 11.01 -4.66
N SER A 81 27.67 10.00 -5.02
CA SER A 81 27.64 9.42 -6.37
C SER A 81 26.52 9.98 -7.25
N GLY A 82 25.49 10.59 -6.66
CA GLY A 82 24.30 11.07 -7.38
C GLY A 82 23.44 9.95 -7.98
N LEU A 83 23.73 8.69 -7.65
CA LEU A 83 22.95 7.52 -8.06
C LEU A 83 21.81 7.26 -7.07
N PRO A 84 20.76 6.53 -7.45
CA PRO A 84 19.75 6.09 -6.50
C PRO A 84 20.37 5.20 -5.41
N TYR A 85 20.24 5.62 -4.16
CA TYR A 85 20.64 4.84 -2.98
C TYR A 85 19.56 3.83 -2.59
N LEU A 86 18.30 4.30 -2.57
CA LEU A 86 17.13 3.48 -2.31
C LEU A 86 16.07 3.83 -3.34
N ARG A 87 15.51 2.82 -4.00
CA ARG A 87 14.36 3.00 -4.87
C ARG A 87 13.11 2.55 -4.14
N PHE A 88 12.08 3.41 -4.12
CA PHE A 88 10.80 3.02 -3.57
C PHE A 88 10.12 2.04 -4.55
N PRO A 89 9.35 1.06 -4.06
CA PRO A 89 8.71 0.07 -4.92
C PRO A 89 7.80 0.71 -5.98
N ASP A 90 7.99 0.32 -7.24
CA ASP A 90 7.29 0.90 -8.39
C ASP A 90 5.79 0.54 -8.46
N THR A 91 5.04 1.51 -8.96
CA THR A 91 3.57 1.66 -8.89
C THR A 91 2.76 0.70 -9.79
N ILE A 92 3.38 -0.22 -10.54
CA ILE A 92 2.70 -0.83 -11.73
C ILE A 92 1.95 -2.14 -11.42
N ASN A 93 2.17 -2.76 -10.25
CA ASN A 93 1.36 -3.90 -9.80
C ASN A 93 0.42 -3.56 -8.63
N PHE A 94 0.71 -2.50 -7.85
CA PHE A 94 -0.06 -2.09 -6.67
C PHE A 94 0.11 -0.60 -6.36
N GLY A 95 0.08 0.25 -7.39
CA GLY A 95 0.40 1.67 -7.35
C GLY A 95 -0.47 2.54 -6.48
N ASN A 96 -0.36 2.38 -5.17
CA ASN A 96 -1.29 2.88 -4.21
C ASN A 96 -0.60 3.51 -3.01
N PHE A 97 0.63 4.03 -3.11
CA PHE A 97 1.29 4.68 -1.96
C PHE A 97 1.87 6.03 -2.35
N VAL A 98 1.58 7.04 -1.54
CA VAL A 98 2.31 8.31 -1.58
C VAL A 98 3.24 8.28 -0.38
N TYR A 99 4.54 8.15 -0.64
CA TYR A 99 5.55 8.20 0.40
C TYR A 99 5.90 9.65 0.69
N ASN A 100 5.44 10.16 1.83
CA ASN A 100 5.93 11.44 2.33
C ASN A 100 7.04 11.16 3.31
N TYR A 101 8.24 11.64 3.01
CA TYR A 101 9.38 11.57 3.90
C TYR A 101 9.66 12.97 4.43
N ASN A 102 9.68 13.11 5.75
CA ASN A 102 10.02 14.36 6.42
C ASN A 102 11.21 14.11 7.36
N PRO A 103 12.44 14.51 6.96
CA PRO A 103 13.58 14.47 7.87
C PRO A 103 13.39 15.53 8.95
N LYS A 104 13.70 15.23 10.21
CA LYS A 104 13.84 16.28 11.22
C LYS A 104 15.23 16.88 11.12
N GLU A 105 15.31 18.20 10.92
CA GLU A 105 16.56 18.93 10.67
C GLU A 105 17.62 18.78 11.78
N ASP A 106 17.25 18.28 12.96
CA ASP A 106 18.11 18.29 14.15
C ASP A 106 17.98 17.01 15.00
N THR A 107 17.54 15.91 14.39
CA THR A 107 17.40 14.61 15.09
C THR A 107 17.67 13.47 14.11
N ALA A 108 18.26 12.37 14.58
CA ALA A 108 18.30 11.08 13.89
C ALA A 108 16.89 10.46 13.80
N ASP A 109 15.92 11.22 13.30
CA ASP A 109 14.52 10.83 13.24
C ASP A 109 13.89 11.32 11.93
N TYR A 110 13.04 10.47 11.38
CA TYR A 110 12.28 10.74 10.16
C TYR A 110 10.85 10.26 10.36
N ILE A 111 9.93 10.82 9.59
CA ILE A 111 8.59 10.27 9.46
C ILE A 111 8.40 9.88 8.00
N ILE A 112 8.15 8.59 7.76
CA ILE A 112 7.60 8.15 6.48
C ILE A 112 6.13 7.86 6.66
N THR A 113 5.29 8.43 5.81
CA THR A 113 3.90 8.00 5.66
C THR A 113 3.65 7.33 4.33
N ALA A 114 2.74 6.35 4.29
CA ALA A 114 2.25 5.76 3.05
C ALA A 114 0.72 5.70 3.06
N ASP A 115 0.10 6.42 2.12
CA ASP A 115 -1.37 6.39 1.94
C ASP A 115 -1.78 5.28 1.00
N VAL A 116 -2.51 4.26 1.49
CA VAL A 116 -3.04 3.17 0.66
C VAL A 116 -4.15 3.70 -0.26
N LYS A 117 -3.84 4.03 -1.52
CA LYS A 117 -4.82 4.47 -2.52
C LYS A 117 -5.91 3.39 -2.74
N ASN A 118 -7.09 3.86 -3.14
CA ASN A 118 -8.28 3.05 -3.38
C ASN A 118 -8.81 2.32 -2.12
N LEU A 119 -8.50 2.84 -0.92
CA LEU A 119 -9.24 2.58 0.30
C LEU A 119 -10.06 3.81 0.67
N THR A 120 -11.31 3.59 1.10
CA THR A 120 -12.18 4.64 1.64
C THR A 120 -12.69 4.16 3.00
N PRO A 121 -12.30 4.79 4.12
CA PRO A 121 -11.36 5.91 4.22
C PRO A 121 -9.92 5.52 3.82
N THR A 122 -9.13 6.50 3.40
CA THR A 122 -7.69 6.32 3.15
C THR A 122 -7.01 5.84 4.42
N VAL A 123 -6.13 4.85 4.29
CA VAL A 123 -5.31 4.36 5.41
C VAL A 123 -3.90 4.90 5.25
N THR A 124 -3.48 5.76 6.18
CA THR A 124 -2.12 6.30 6.23
C THR A 124 -1.28 5.48 7.19
N LEU A 125 -0.30 4.76 6.69
CA LEU A 125 0.68 4.08 7.53
C LEU A 125 1.77 5.03 7.95
N ARG A 126 2.35 4.86 9.14
CA ARG A 126 3.46 5.68 9.63
C ARG A 126 4.60 4.81 10.15
N ALA A 127 5.83 5.14 9.74
CA ALA A 127 7.06 4.60 10.30
C ALA A 127 7.98 5.75 10.75
N THR A 128 8.74 5.51 11.82
CA THR A 128 9.81 6.40 12.28
C THR A 128 11.11 5.61 12.40
N ALA A 129 12.23 6.28 12.73
CA ALA A 129 13.52 5.59 12.89
C ALA A 129 13.45 4.48 13.95
N ASP A 130 12.80 4.75 15.08
CA ASP A 130 12.77 3.87 16.26
C ASP A 130 11.48 3.04 16.40
N SER A 131 10.53 3.13 15.46
CA SER A 131 9.26 2.39 15.56
C SER A 131 8.92 1.61 14.31
N ALA A 132 8.46 0.37 14.51
CA ALA A 132 7.92 -0.45 13.44
C ALA A 132 6.73 0.26 12.78
N PRO A 133 6.49 0.05 11.47
CA PRO A 133 5.35 0.65 10.80
C PRO A 133 4.04 0.30 11.51
N TYR A 134 3.25 1.31 11.83
CA TYR A 134 1.96 1.15 12.50
C TYR A 134 0.84 1.75 11.64
N VAL A 135 -0.31 1.06 11.64
CA VAL A 135 -1.55 1.58 11.08
C VAL A 135 -2.26 2.35 12.19
N PRO A 136 -2.38 3.69 12.12
CA PRO A 136 -3.16 4.43 13.09
C PRO A 136 -4.59 3.87 13.12
N THR A 137 -5.11 3.59 14.32
CA THR A 137 -6.54 3.32 14.47
C THR A 137 -7.31 4.55 13.97
N PRO A 138 -8.36 4.39 13.15
CA PRO A 138 -9.20 5.50 12.74
C PRO A 138 -9.65 6.28 13.98
N PRO A 139 -9.76 7.62 13.94
CA PRO A 139 -10.36 8.35 15.03
C PRO A 139 -11.75 7.77 15.30
N THR A 140 -11.96 7.29 16.53
CA THR A 140 -13.32 7.01 17.00
C THR A 140 -14.07 8.32 17.01
N GLU A 141 -15.13 8.42 16.19
CA GLU A 141 -16.11 9.51 16.26
C GLU A 141 -16.68 9.67 17.68
#